data_AF-A0A5E4JRR2-F1
#
_entry.id   AF-A0A5E4JRR2-F1
#
_cell.length_a   1.000
_cell.length_b   1.000
_cell.length_c   1.000
_cell.angle_alpha   90.00
_cell.angle_beta   90.00
_cell.angle_gamma   90.00
#
_symmetry.space_group_name_H-M   'P 1'
#
loop_
_entity.id
_entity.type
_entity.pdbx_description
1 polymer ?
#
loop_
_entity_poly.entity_id
_entity_poly.type
_entity_poly.pdbx_seq_one_letter_code
_entity_poly.pdbx_strand_id
1 'polypeptide(L)'
;MGNNNKRIVISGTYGTGKSTLTAELSKRTGIPTAVARGMRDILPETFPGKKLEECNGQELMQLGIIRYGERVALEKSVYSGFISDGSALHEWAYGYGREIEGAMGRGTELTSPEYKFAMDTFGEIVKRHAKQNYTHVVHLPVEFPLPRDGHRPVSEAFRSKADEILMSAWRSLGFEPIIVRGNVQQRMKQIVSSLDLEESLTSEYSIADEGTIYFDRVEDILGDPRKRFFSNGYRNVQHNIRNVLVNPAETAVSAKVNLAPRGAWAVKDGKPCRPHFSSIDAILVCGQLAQAYMYTIDNVVRDETSNLWLRDLSIKTGSKPIEDCEGVDISAKLDSKYISRAGKKWHLATFTGQIGQNGFKIDARVGYQLPDRLC
;
A
#
# COMPACT_ATOMS: atom_id res chain seq x y z
N MET A 1 12.07 -2.19 25.16
CA MET A 1 11.58 -3.26 24.26
C MET A 1 10.78 -2.50 23.23
N GLY A 2 11.31 -2.31 22.02
CA GLY A 2 10.77 -1.30 21.11
C GLY A 2 9.28 -1.51 20.80
N ASN A 3 8.61 -0.44 20.36
CA ASN A 3 7.19 -0.40 19.99
C ASN A 3 6.74 -1.47 18.95
N ASN A 4 7.69 -2.19 18.35
CA ASN A 4 7.46 -3.30 17.43
C ASN A 4 6.56 -4.38 18.05
N ASN A 5 5.62 -4.89 17.25
CA ASN A 5 4.60 -5.90 17.58
C ASN A 5 3.41 -5.45 18.44
N LYS A 6 3.34 -4.20 18.92
CA LYS A 6 2.14 -3.69 19.59
C LYS A 6 1.04 -3.42 18.54
N ARG A 7 -0.04 -4.20 18.58
CA ARG A 7 -1.27 -4.00 17.80
C ARG A 7 -2.33 -3.41 18.72
N ILE A 8 -2.41 -2.08 18.73
CA ILE A 8 -3.19 -1.27 19.66
C ILE A 8 -4.51 -0.87 18.99
N VAL A 9 -5.62 -1.02 19.68
CA VAL A 9 -6.93 -0.51 19.23
C VAL A 9 -7.29 0.75 19.97
N ILE A 10 -7.73 1.78 19.25
CA ILE A 10 -8.42 2.94 19.81
C ILE A 10 -9.93 2.70 19.67
N SER A 11 -10.55 2.20 20.74
CA SER A 11 -11.98 1.83 20.79
C SER A 11 -12.83 2.96 21.37
N GLY A 12 -14.06 3.10 20.89
CA GLY A 12 -15.04 4.05 21.42
C GLY A 12 -16.11 4.37 20.39
N THR A 13 -17.23 4.92 20.82
CA THR A 13 -18.36 5.19 19.91
C THR A 13 -18.19 6.47 19.09
N TYR A 14 -19.17 6.85 18.28
CA TYR A 14 -19.11 8.05 17.44
C TYR A 14 -18.87 9.34 18.25
N GLY A 15 -17.99 10.20 17.73
CA GLY A 15 -17.71 11.51 18.34
C GLY A 15 -16.79 11.48 19.56
N THR A 16 -16.22 10.32 19.92
CA THR A 16 -15.29 10.20 21.05
C THR A 16 -13.87 10.69 20.76
N GLY A 17 -13.52 10.97 19.50
CA GLY A 17 -12.19 11.47 19.10
C GLY A 17 -11.16 10.40 18.73
N LYS A 18 -11.60 9.19 18.36
CA LYS A 18 -10.70 8.07 17.97
C LYS A 18 -9.73 8.42 16.87
N SER A 19 -10.20 8.95 15.74
CA SER A 19 -9.38 9.23 14.57
C SER A 19 -8.29 10.25 14.88
N THR A 20 -8.65 11.33 15.57
CA THR A 20 -7.70 12.35 16.05
C THR A 20 -6.65 11.76 16.98
N LEU A 21 -7.06 10.94 17.96
CA LEU A 21 -6.12 10.33 18.90
C LEU A 21 -5.23 9.27 18.25
N THR A 22 -5.77 8.52 17.28
CA THR A 22 -5.01 7.53 16.50
C THR A 22 -3.90 8.19 15.70
N ALA A 23 -4.21 9.31 15.02
CA ALA A 23 -3.22 10.08 14.27
C ALA A 23 -2.13 10.65 15.18
N GLU A 24 -2.50 11.26 16.30
CA GLU A 24 -1.54 11.84 17.24
C GLU A 24 -0.67 10.78 17.93
N LEU A 25 -1.24 9.63 18.30
CA LEU A 25 -0.49 8.52 18.90
C LEU A 25 0.54 7.98 17.93
N SER A 26 0.13 7.73 16.68
CA SER A 26 1.03 7.30 15.61
C SER A 26 2.19 8.26 15.43
N LYS A 27 1.89 9.56 15.33
CA LYS A 27 2.89 10.63 15.19
C LYS A 27 3.92 10.60 16.32
N ARG A 28 3.47 10.39 17.56
CA ARG A 28 4.32 10.50 18.74
C ARG A 28 5.15 9.25 19.04
N THR A 29 4.69 8.08 18.60
CA THR A 29 5.35 6.79 18.90
C THR A 29 5.98 6.13 17.67
N GLY A 30 5.76 6.68 16.47
CA GLY A 30 6.20 6.11 15.20
C GLY A 30 5.51 4.79 14.84
N ILE A 31 4.42 4.42 15.52
CA ILE A 31 3.68 3.18 15.24
C ILE A 31 2.72 3.46 14.09
N PRO A 32 2.76 2.72 12.97
CA PRO A 32 1.89 2.98 11.82
C PRO A 32 0.40 2.78 12.16
N THR A 33 -0.46 3.47 11.44
CA THR A 33 -1.92 3.33 11.61
C THR A 33 -2.52 2.31 10.67
N ALA A 34 -3.58 1.65 11.12
CA ALA A 34 -4.48 0.84 10.29
C ALA A 34 -5.87 1.49 10.30
N VAL A 35 -6.16 2.30 9.28
CA VAL A 35 -7.43 3.04 9.14
C VAL A 35 -8.25 2.41 8.02
N ALA A 36 -9.30 1.67 8.39
CA ALA A 36 -10.25 1.14 7.41
C ALA A 36 -11.19 2.25 6.93
N ARG A 37 -11.53 2.22 5.64
CA ARG A 37 -12.52 3.10 5.00
C ARG A 37 -13.80 3.18 5.82
N GLY A 38 -14.44 4.34 5.84
CA GLY A 38 -15.76 4.51 6.44
C GLY A 38 -16.85 3.89 5.58
N MET A 39 -18.01 3.62 6.17
CA MET A 39 -19.17 3.13 5.39
C MET A 39 -19.53 4.07 4.23
N ARG A 40 -19.38 5.40 4.41
CA ARG A 40 -19.65 6.40 3.36
C ARG A 40 -18.72 6.30 2.17
N ASP A 41 -17.50 5.82 2.37
CA ASP A 41 -16.54 5.63 1.28
C ASP A 41 -16.88 4.36 0.49
N ILE A 42 -17.36 3.33 1.18
CA ILE A 42 -17.71 2.01 0.60
C ILE A 42 -19.10 2.06 -0.09
N LEU A 43 -20.00 2.92 0.42
CA LEU A 43 -21.40 3.00 0.00
C LEU A 43 -21.58 3.20 -1.51
N PRO A 44 -20.90 4.14 -2.20
CA PRO A 44 -21.15 4.39 -3.63
C PRO A 44 -20.80 3.20 -4.52
N GLU A 45 -19.86 2.35 -4.11
CA GLU A 45 -19.46 1.13 -4.82
C GLU A 45 -20.43 -0.02 -4.55
N THR A 46 -21.04 -0.07 -3.36
CA THR A 46 -21.94 -1.14 -2.94
C THR A 46 -23.39 -0.88 -3.35
N PHE A 47 -23.87 0.36 -3.15
CA PHE A 47 -25.23 0.81 -3.40
C PHE A 47 -25.22 2.17 -4.13
N PRO A 48 -24.94 2.19 -5.45
CA PRO A 48 -24.82 3.44 -6.20
C PRO A 48 -26.06 4.34 -6.09
N GLY A 49 -25.84 5.63 -5.85
CA GLY A 49 -26.91 6.65 -5.79
C GLY A 49 -27.68 6.72 -4.47
N LYS A 50 -27.40 5.83 -3.52
CA LYS A 50 -28.07 5.79 -2.21
C LYS A 50 -27.28 6.59 -1.17
N LYS A 51 -27.98 7.23 -0.22
CA LYS A 51 -27.38 7.86 0.96
C LYS A 51 -27.36 6.88 2.13
N LEU A 52 -26.40 7.04 3.05
CA LEU A 52 -26.25 6.13 4.19
C LEU A 52 -27.49 6.12 5.08
N GLU A 53 -28.16 7.26 5.18
CA GLU A 53 -29.39 7.45 5.97
C GLU A 53 -30.60 6.74 5.34
N GLU A 54 -30.53 6.33 4.08
CA GLU A 54 -31.57 5.59 3.35
C GLU A 54 -31.36 4.07 3.42
N CYS A 55 -30.21 3.62 3.94
CA CYS A 55 -29.89 2.20 4.06
C CYS A 55 -30.73 1.53 5.15
N ASN A 56 -31.35 0.40 4.82
CA ASN A 56 -32.02 -0.46 5.78
C ASN A 56 -31.00 -1.30 6.59
N GLY A 57 -31.46 -2.01 7.61
CA GLY A 57 -30.59 -2.81 8.47
C GLY A 57 -29.78 -3.90 7.77
N GLN A 58 -30.33 -4.55 6.75
CA GLN A 58 -29.64 -5.58 5.98
C GLN A 58 -28.52 -4.97 5.13
N GLU A 59 -28.78 -3.83 4.50
CA GLU A 59 -27.77 -3.08 3.72
C GLU A 59 -26.66 -2.54 4.62
N LEU A 60 -26.99 -2.04 5.81
CA LEU A 60 -25.99 -1.63 6.81
C LEU A 60 -25.16 -2.82 7.31
N MET A 61 -25.78 -3.99 7.50
CA MET A 61 -25.06 -5.23 7.81
C MET A 61 -24.11 -5.60 6.68
N GLN A 62 -24.54 -5.53 5.42
CA GLN A 62 -23.69 -5.80 4.25
C GLN A 62 -22.48 -4.86 4.19
N LEU A 63 -22.69 -3.55 4.38
CA LEU A 63 -21.58 -2.57 4.46
C LEU A 63 -20.63 -2.89 5.62
N GLY A 64 -21.17 -3.30 6.78
CA GLY A 64 -20.37 -3.72 7.93
C GLY A 64 -19.51 -4.95 7.64
N ILE A 65 -20.04 -5.94 6.92
CA ILE A 65 -19.29 -7.14 6.51
C ILE A 65 -18.19 -6.80 5.50
N ILE A 66 -18.49 -5.96 4.49
CA ILE A 66 -17.48 -5.51 3.50
C ILE A 66 -16.36 -4.74 4.21
N ARG A 67 -16.72 -3.78 5.07
CA ARG A 67 -15.77 -2.99 5.85
C ARG A 67 -14.91 -3.85 6.76
N TYR A 68 -15.48 -4.90 7.36
CA TYR A 68 -14.71 -5.89 8.13
C TYR A 68 -13.70 -6.63 7.25
N GLY A 69 -14.10 -7.10 6.06
CA GLY A 69 -13.20 -7.75 5.10
C GLY A 69 -12.02 -6.87 4.69
N GLU A 70 -12.28 -5.62 4.32
CA GLU A 70 -11.24 -4.63 3.99
C GLU A 70 -10.29 -4.38 5.18
N ARG A 71 -10.84 -4.26 6.40
CA ARG A 71 -10.04 -4.10 7.62
C ARG A 71 -9.12 -5.29 7.85
N VAL A 72 -9.60 -6.52 7.68
CA VAL A 72 -8.78 -7.73 7.86
C VAL A 72 -7.62 -7.74 6.86
N ALA A 73 -7.87 -7.36 5.60
CA ALA A 73 -6.82 -7.26 4.59
C ALA A 73 -5.79 -6.19 4.95
N LEU A 74 -6.24 -5.01 5.39
CA LEU A 74 -5.39 -3.90 5.83
C LEU A 74 -4.53 -4.27 7.05
N GLU A 75 -5.13 -4.79 8.12
CA GLU A 75 -4.41 -5.12 9.36
C GLU A 75 -3.42 -6.28 9.18
N LYS A 76 -3.60 -7.12 8.16
CA LYS A 76 -2.64 -8.16 7.77
C LYS A 76 -1.52 -7.66 6.88
N SER A 77 -1.69 -6.58 6.14
CA SER A 77 -0.63 -6.01 5.30
C SER A 77 0.43 -5.28 6.13
N VAL A 78 0.11 -4.90 7.37
CA VAL A 78 1.05 -4.29 8.32
C VAL A 78 1.77 -5.39 9.13
N TYR A 79 3.03 -5.63 8.77
CA TYR A 79 3.87 -6.65 9.43
C TYR A 79 4.43 -6.20 10.77
N SER A 80 4.67 -4.90 10.96
CA SER A 80 5.05 -4.30 12.24
C SER A 80 3.84 -4.17 13.19
N GLY A 81 4.05 -3.67 14.41
CA GLY A 81 2.93 -3.23 15.26
C GLY A 81 2.13 -2.11 14.57
N PHE A 82 0.87 -1.88 14.97
CA PHE A 82 0.04 -0.82 14.42
C PHE A 82 -0.93 -0.24 15.47
N ILE A 83 -1.48 0.93 15.17
CA ILE A 83 -2.63 1.53 15.88
C ILE A 83 -3.86 1.50 14.98
N SER A 84 -4.92 0.81 15.41
CA SER A 84 -6.18 0.70 14.68
C SER A 84 -7.14 1.82 15.08
N ASP A 85 -7.64 2.59 14.11
CA ASP A 85 -8.75 3.52 14.32
C ASP A 85 -10.07 2.73 14.35
N GLY A 86 -10.60 2.56 15.55
CA GLY A 86 -11.67 1.60 15.81
C GLY A 86 -11.16 0.16 15.74
N SER A 87 -12.10 -0.78 15.65
CA SER A 87 -11.81 -2.22 15.66
C SER A 87 -12.82 -2.98 14.82
N ALA A 88 -12.50 -4.25 14.54
CA ALA A 88 -13.44 -5.19 13.93
C ALA A 88 -14.77 -5.33 14.70
N LEU A 89 -14.81 -5.00 16.00
CA LEU A 89 -16.04 -5.10 16.81
C LEU A 89 -17.03 -3.95 16.55
N HIS A 90 -16.61 -2.83 15.97
CA HIS A 90 -17.48 -1.64 15.89
C HIS A 90 -18.70 -1.87 15.02
N GLU A 91 -18.54 -2.52 13.86
CA GLU A 91 -19.66 -2.78 12.94
C GLU A 91 -20.71 -3.69 13.58
N TRP A 92 -20.25 -4.76 14.23
CA TRP A 92 -21.10 -5.67 14.96
C TRP A 92 -21.78 -4.98 16.16
N ALA A 93 -21.04 -4.22 16.96
CA ALA A 93 -21.58 -3.53 18.12
C ALA A 93 -22.64 -2.48 17.73
N TYR A 94 -22.43 -1.75 16.63
CA TYR A 94 -23.44 -0.83 16.10
C TYR A 94 -24.64 -1.57 15.52
N GLY A 95 -24.43 -2.69 14.81
CA GLY A 95 -25.52 -3.53 14.31
C GLY A 95 -26.41 -4.06 15.42
N TYR A 96 -25.80 -4.56 16.50
CA TYR A 96 -26.50 -5.07 17.68
C TYR A 96 -27.15 -3.96 18.51
N GLY A 97 -26.50 -2.79 18.63
CA GLY A 97 -27.11 -1.61 19.25
C GLY A 97 -28.39 -1.17 18.51
N ARG A 98 -28.45 -1.33 17.18
CA ARG A 98 -29.63 -0.95 16.37
C ARG A 98 -30.76 -1.95 16.56
N GLU A 99 -30.43 -3.23 16.68
CA GLU A 99 -31.40 -4.27 17.05
C GLU A 99 -32.09 -3.91 18.37
N ILE A 100 -31.33 -3.46 19.40
CA ILE A 100 -31.86 -3.20 20.74
C ILE A 100 -32.58 -1.85 20.84
N GLU A 101 -31.93 -0.75 20.45
CA GLU A 101 -32.40 0.62 20.72
C GLU A 101 -33.05 1.29 19.49
N GLY A 102 -32.83 0.72 18.30
CA GLY A 102 -33.01 1.43 17.03
C GLY A 102 -31.96 2.53 16.86
N ALA A 103 -31.76 2.97 15.61
CA ALA A 103 -30.81 4.05 15.33
C ALA A 103 -31.17 5.33 16.10
N MET A 104 -32.46 5.67 16.10
CA MET A 104 -32.98 6.91 16.67
C MET A 104 -33.45 6.77 18.13
N GLY A 105 -33.16 5.65 18.81
CA GLY A 105 -33.60 5.43 20.20
C GLY A 105 -35.11 5.29 20.35
N ARG A 106 -35.79 4.80 19.29
CA ARG A 106 -37.24 4.60 19.26
C ARG A 106 -37.65 3.13 19.47
N GLY A 107 -36.72 2.30 19.91
CA GLY A 107 -36.91 0.86 20.07
C GLY A 107 -36.43 0.06 18.87
N THR A 108 -36.58 -1.26 18.95
CA THR A 108 -36.00 -2.25 18.03
C THR A 108 -36.41 -2.03 16.57
N GLU A 109 -35.47 -1.71 15.67
CA GLU A 109 -35.75 -1.52 14.23
C GLU A 109 -35.73 -2.84 13.44
N LEU A 110 -35.06 -3.87 13.96
CA LEU A 110 -34.74 -5.12 13.25
C LEU A 110 -34.94 -6.32 14.19
N THR A 111 -36.14 -6.91 14.21
CA THR A 111 -36.51 -7.95 15.19
C THR A 111 -36.67 -9.35 14.60
N SER A 112 -36.19 -9.60 13.38
CA SER A 112 -36.35 -10.93 12.77
C SER A 112 -35.38 -11.94 13.41
N PRO A 113 -35.82 -13.18 13.70
CA PRO A 113 -34.94 -14.24 14.21
C PRO A 113 -33.72 -14.48 13.32
N GLU A 114 -33.87 -14.33 12.01
CA GLU A 114 -32.81 -14.48 11.01
C GLU A 114 -31.76 -13.38 11.13
N TYR A 115 -32.19 -12.12 11.32
CA TYR A 115 -31.28 -11.00 11.52
C TYR A 115 -30.46 -11.17 12.80
N LYS A 116 -31.12 -11.55 13.90
CA LYS A 116 -30.45 -11.83 15.17
C LYS A 116 -29.43 -12.96 15.04
N PHE A 117 -29.82 -14.07 14.41
CA PHE A 117 -28.90 -15.18 14.13
C PHE A 117 -27.68 -14.72 13.30
N ALA A 118 -27.90 -13.89 12.28
CA ALA A 118 -26.82 -13.34 11.47
C ALA A 118 -25.89 -12.42 12.28
N MET A 119 -26.44 -11.56 13.16
CA MET A 119 -25.63 -10.71 14.04
C MET A 119 -24.85 -11.49 15.09
N ASP A 120 -25.45 -12.54 15.68
CA ASP A 120 -24.76 -13.43 16.61
C ASP A 120 -23.59 -14.14 15.91
N THR A 121 -23.84 -14.67 14.71
CA THR A 121 -22.81 -15.34 13.89
C THR A 121 -21.68 -14.38 13.48
N PHE A 122 -22.04 -13.17 13.02
CA PHE A 122 -21.05 -12.14 12.66
C PHE A 122 -20.23 -11.72 13.88
N GLY A 123 -20.87 -11.61 15.05
CA GLY A 123 -20.22 -11.36 16.32
C GLY A 123 -19.10 -12.34 16.63
N GLU A 124 -19.34 -13.64 16.48
CA GLU A 124 -18.33 -14.67 16.72
C GLU A 124 -17.13 -14.55 15.75
N ILE A 125 -17.39 -14.19 14.49
CA ILE A 125 -16.34 -13.98 13.48
C ILE A 125 -15.45 -12.79 13.86
N VAL A 126 -16.04 -11.62 14.13
CA VAL A 126 -15.26 -10.41 14.42
C VAL A 126 -14.55 -10.49 15.76
N LYS A 127 -15.15 -11.16 16.76
CA LYS A 127 -14.53 -11.43 18.07
C LYS A 127 -13.30 -12.32 17.93
N ARG A 128 -13.36 -13.36 17.10
CA ARG A 128 -12.21 -14.24 16.82
C ARG A 128 -11.05 -13.46 16.22
N HIS A 129 -11.30 -12.62 15.21
CA HIS A 129 -10.25 -11.77 14.63
C HIS A 129 -9.70 -10.80 15.67
N ALA A 130 -10.56 -10.11 16.43
CA ALA A 130 -10.14 -9.17 17.45
C ALA A 130 -9.21 -9.81 18.50
N LYS A 131 -9.56 -11.02 18.98
CA LYS A 131 -8.74 -11.78 19.94
C LYS A 131 -7.39 -12.22 19.38
N GLN A 132 -7.34 -12.57 18.09
CA GLN A 132 -6.13 -13.06 17.45
C GLN A 132 -5.20 -11.94 16.98
N ASN A 133 -5.76 -10.77 16.67
CA ASN A 133 -5.02 -9.70 16.00
C ASN A 133 -4.61 -8.55 16.92
N TYR A 134 -5.38 -8.25 17.97
CA TYR A 134 -5.06 -7.13 18.85
C TYR A 134 -4.33 -7.59 20.11
N THR A 135 -3.46 -6.71 20.60
CA THR A 135 -2.65 -6.95 21.80
C THR A 135 -3.06 -6.04 22.95
N HIS A 136 -3.52 -4.82 22.63
CA HIS A 136 -3.89 -3.82 23.61
C HIS A 136 -5.16 -3.10 23.16
N VAL A 137 -6.02 -2.78 24.11
CA VAL A 137 -7.26 -2.04 23.87
C VAL A 137 -7.20 -0.76 24.70
N VAL A 138 -7.22 0.38 24.02
CA VAL A 138 -7.45 1.68 24.63
C VAL A 138 -8.89 2.07 24.36
N HIS A 139 -9.65 2.43 25.38
CA HIS A 139 -11.05 2.76 25.25
C HIS A 139 -11.35 4.21 25.64
N LEU A 140 -12.08 4.91 24.76
CA LEU A 140 -12.44 6.31 24.88
C LEU A 140 -13.92 6.37 25.28
N PRO A 141 -14.24 6.68 26.54
CA PRO A 141 -15.61 6.74 27.01
C PRO A 141 -16.33 7.93 26.40
N VAL A 142 -17.67 7.88 26.45
CA VAL A 142 -18.52 9.02 26.09
C VAL A 142 -18.39 10.13 27.14
N GLU A 143 -17.68 11.21 26.82
CA GLU A 143 -17.46 12.35 27.72
C GLU A 143 -18.22 13.63 27.33
N PHE A 144 -18.77 13.66 26.10
CA PHE A 144 -19.44 14.83 25.55
C PHE A 144 -20.70 14.41 24.80
N PRO A 145 -21.74 15.26 24.74
CA PRO A 145 -22.95 14.98 23.95
C PRO A 145 -22.61 14.82 22.46
N LEU A 146 -23.44 14.07 21.74
CA LEU A 146 -23.40 13.97 20.28
C LEU A 146 -23.50 15.37 19.67
N PRO A 147 -22.56 15.76 18.79
CA PRO A 147 -22.68 17.05 18.13
C PRO A 147 -23.93 17.10 17.24
N ARG A 148 -24.66 18.22 17.30
CA ARG A 148 -25.90 18.46 16.53
C ARG A 148 -25.57 18.95 15.12
N ASP A 149 -24.82 18.17 14.35
CA ASP A 149 -24.36 18.54 13.01
C ASP A 149 -25.22 17.95 11.88
N GLY A 150 -26.30 17.23 12.21
CA GLY A 150 -27.20 16.61 11.22
C GLY A 150 -26.57 15.44 10.45
N HIS A 151 -25.31 15.09 10.72
CA HIS A 151 -24.56 14.05 9.99
C HIS A 151 -24.49 12.71 10.72
N ARG A 152 -24.82 12.65 12.01
CA ARG A 152 -24.80 11.40 12.80
C ARG A 152 -26.23 10.89 12.97
N PRO A 153 -26.64 9.83 12.27
CA PRO A 153 -28.03 9.35 12.29
C PRO A 153 -28.28 8.42 13.49
N VAL A 154 -27.85 8.82 14.69
CA VAL A 154 -27.95 7.98 15.89
C VAL A 154 -28.32 8.78 17.15
N SER A 155 -29.02 8.13 18.08
CA SER A 155 -29.40 8.69 19.38
C SER A 155 -28.31 8.53 20.46
N GLU A 156 -28.44 9.27 21.56
CA GLU A 156 -27.59 9.11 22.75
C GLU A 156 -27.77 7.75 23.43
N ALA A 157 -29.00 7.23 23.46
CA ALA A 157 -29.30 5.90 23.98
C ALA A 157 -28.59 4.82 23.16
N PHE A 158 -28.70 4.89 21.83
CA PHE A 158 -27.98 4.01 20.92
C PHE A 158 -26.46 4.11 21.13
N ARG A 159 -25.92 5.33 21.23
CA ARG A 159 -24.49 5.55 21.42
C ARG A 159 -23.99 4.91 22.71
N SER A 160 -24.71 5.11 23.82
CA SER A 160 -24.38 4.52 25.11
C SER A 160 -24.46 2.99 25.07
N LYS A 161 -25.50 2.45 24.41
CA LYS A 161 -25.66 1.00 24.25
C LYS A 161 -24.52 0.37 23.45
N ALA A 162 -24.11 0.99 22.35
CA ALA A 162 -22.98 0.52 21.55
C ALA A 162 -21.66 0.52 22.35
N ASP A 163 -21.48 1.51 23.24
CA ASP A 163 -20.32 1.61 24.12
C ASP A 163 -20.28 0.46 25.15
N GLU A 164 -21.42 0.16 25.78
CA GLU A 164 -21.59 -0.98 26.67
C GLU A 164 -21.29 -2.31 25.98
N ILE A 165 -21.80 -2.50 24.76
CA ILE A 165 -21.57 -3.71 23.96
C ILE A 165 -20.08 -3.87 23.66
N LEU A 166 -19.39 -2.81 23.22
CA LEU A 166 -17.95 -2.84 22.97
C LEU A 166 -17.16 -3.21 24.24
N MET A 167 -17.44 -2.56 25.36
CA MET A 167 -16.76 -2.83 26.63
C MET A 167 -16.98 -4.27 27.12
N SER A 168 -18.21 -4.77 27.04
CA SER A 168 -18.55 -6.15 27.39
C SER A 168 -17.84 -7.16 26.48
N ALA A 169 -17.78 -6.87 25.17
CA ALA A 169 -17.10 -7.72 24.21
C ALA A 169 -15.59 -7.79 24.46
N TRP A 170 -14.93 -6.66 24.73
CA TRP A 170 -13.51 -6.67 25.07
C TRP A 170 -13.20 -7.50 26.32
N ARG A 171 -14.00 -7.32 27.38
CA ARG A 171 -13.85 -8.08 28.63
C ARG A 171 -14.09 -9.57 28.42
N SER A 172 -15.11 -9.96 27.66
CA SER A 172 -15.37 -11.38 27.36
C SER A 172 -14.29 -12.03 26.49
N LEU A 173 -13.55 -11.25 25.71
CA LEU A 173 -12.37 -11.70 24.97
C LEU A 173 -11.12 -11.85 25.84
N GLY A 174 -11.16 -11.41 27.10
CA GLY A 174 -10.04 -11.46 28.05
C GLY A 174 -9.13 -10.24 28.01
N PHE A 175 -9.55 -9.15 27.35
CA PHE A 175 -8.83 -7.88 27.42
C PHE A 175 -9.25 -7.07 28.64
N GLU A 176 -8.31 -6.28 29.16
CA GLU A 176 -8.56 -5.23 30.13
C GLU A 176 -8.39 -3.86 29.44
N PRO A 177 -9.47 -3.23 28.95
CA PRO A 177 -9.36 -1.97 28.24
C PRO A 177 -8.79 -0.86 29.13
N ILE A 178 -7.78 -0.16 28.62
CA ILE A 178 -7.22 1.04 29.25
C ILE A 178 -8.15 2.21 28.94
N ILE A 179 -8.91 2.62 29.95
CA ILE A 179 -9.87 3.73 29.81
C ILE A 179 -9.10 5.05 29.90
N VAL A 180 -9.16 5.87 28.86
CA VAL A 180 -8.46 7.17 28.81
C VAL A 180 -9.43 8.32 28.67
N ARG A 181 -9.20 9.39 29.45
CA ARG A 181 -10.13 10.52 29.59
C ARG A 181 -9.49 11.87 29.33
N GLY A 182 -10.31 12.87 29.06
CA GLY A 182 -9.88 14.27 28.89
C GLY A 182 -9.52 14.64 27.45
N ASN A 183 -8.71 15.69 27.29
CA ASN A 183 -8.30 16.16 25.96
C ASN A 183 -7.25 15.23 25.31
N VAL A 184 -6.92 15.47 24.03
CA VAL A 184 -5.97 14.65 23.27
C VAL A 184 -4.64 14.48 24.00
N GLN A 185 -4.05 15.56 24.53
CA GLN A 185 -2.76 15.52 25.22
C GLN A 185 -2.82 14.72 26.53
N GLN A 186 -3.91 14.86 27.30
CA GLN A 186 -4.12 14.09 28.52
C GLN A 186 -4.29 12.60 28.23
N ARG A 187 -5.09 12.25 27.21
CA ARG A 187 -5.28 10.86 26.78
C ARG A 187 -3.97 10.25 26.28
N MET A 188 -3.21 11.01 25.49
CA MET A 188 -1.88 10.60 25.02
C MET A 188 -0.95 10.24 26.17
N LYS A 189 -0.85 11.10 27.20
CA LYS A 189 -0.02 10.81 28.39
C LYS A 189 -0.45 9.53 29.10
N GLN A 190 -1.77 9.29 29.23
CA GLN A 190 -2.31 8.07 29.82
C GLN A 190 -1.95 6.82 29.00
N ILE A 191 -2.07 6.88 27.68
CA ILE A 191 -1.73 5.76 26.79
C ILE A 191 -0.25 5.44 26.86
N VAL A 192 0.62 6.43 26.65
CA VAL A 192 2.08 6.24 26.64
C VAL A 192 2.56 5.64 27.95
N SER A 193 2.07 6.16 29.08
CA SER A 193 2.42 5.65 30.40
C SER A 193 1.86 4.25 30.67
N SER A 194 0.65 3.92 30.21
CA SER A 194 0.02 2.63 30.51
C SER A 194 0.54 1.50 29.62
N LEU A 195 1.00 1.84 28.42
CA LEU A 195 1.47 0.87 27.43
C LEU A 195 3.00 0.79 27.34
N ASP A 196 3.72 1.57 28.15
CA ASP A 196 5.19 1.69 28.12
C ASP A 196 5.68 1.92 26.68
N LEU A 197 5.14 2.96 26.04
CA LEU A 197 5.49 3.29 24.66
C LEU A 197 6.73 4.18 24.63
N GLU A 198 7.69 3.81 23.81
CA GLU A 198 8.85 4.66 23.52
C GLU A 198 8.37 5.82 22.63
N GLU A 199 8.50 7.06 23.11
CA GLU A 199 8.20 8.23 22.30
C GLU A 199 9.35 8.47 21.32
N SER A 200 9.07 8.42 20.02
CA SER A 200 10.04 8.81 19.01
C SER A 200 9.95 10.33 18.82
N LEU A 201 10.76 11.09 19.56
CA LEU A 201 11.00 12.50 19.28
C LEU A 201 11.85 12.61 17.99
N THR A 202 11.26 12.29 16.85
CA THR A 202 11.91 12.46 15.55
C THR A 202 10.93 13.08 14.56
N SER A 203 11.27 14.33 14.23
CA SER A 203 10.80 15.25 13.17
C SER A 203 9.40 15.88 13.27
N GLU A 204 9.43 17.21 13.18
CA GLU A 204 8.29 18.06 12.83
C GLU A 204 7.80 17.71 11.40
N TYR A 205 6.83 16.81 11.28
CA TYR A 205 6.10 16.63 10.01
C TYR A 205 4.79 17.43 10.04
N SER A 206 4.46 18.04 8.89
CA SER A 206 3.21 18.76 8.66
C SER A 206 2.08 17.80 8.25
N ILE A 207 0.92 17.93 8.90
CA ILE A 207 -0.30 17.20 8.58
C ILE A 207 -1.14 18.04 7.61
N ALA A 208 -1.62 17.45 6.52
CA ALA A 208 -2.75 17.97 5.76
C ALA A 208 -4.05 17.25 6.18
N ASP A 209 -5.19 17.93 6.03
CA ASP A 209 -6.51 17.67 6.64
C ASP A 209 -7.18 16.30 6.39
N GLU A 210 -6.55 15.34 5.71
CA GLU A 210 -7.23 14.11 5.23
C GLU A 210 -6.55 12.79 5.68
N GLY A 211 -5.83 12.77 6.81
CA GLY A 211 -5.31 11.52 7.39
C GLY A 211 -4.22 10.82 6.57
N THR A 212 -3.68 11.50 5.56
CA THR A 212 -2.53 11.02 4.78
C THR A 212 -1.24 11.35 5.53
N ILE A 213 -0.43 10.33 5.84
CA ILE A 213 0.87 10.50 6.49
C ILE A 213 1.92 10.75 5.41
N TYR A 214 2.56 11.90 5.48
CA TYR A 214 3.72 12.24 4.66
C TYR A 214 4.98 11.91 5.44
N PHE A 215 5.86 11.15 4.81
CA PHE A 215 7.23 10.94 5.26
C PHE A 215 8.14 11.79 4.38
N ASP A 216 9.03 12.58 4.99
CA ASP A 216 10.02 13.35 4.24
C ASP A 216 10.96 12.43 3.47
N ARG A 217 11.19 11.22 4.00
CA ARG A 217 12.10 10.24 3.43
C ARG A 217 11.49 8.86 3.39
N VAL A 218 11.77 8.13 2.30
CA VAL A 218 11.36 6.73 2.16
C VAL A 218 11.96 5.83 3.25
N GLU A 219 13.11 6.22 3.82
CA GLU A 219 13.73 5.49 4.93
C GLU A 219 12.91 5.53 6.22
N ASP A 220 12.08 6.55 6.41
CA ASP A 220 11.28 6.72 7.64
C ASP A 220 10.19 5.65 7.75
N ILE A 221 9.73 5.12 6.61
CA ILE A 221 8.75 4.03 6.55
C ILE A 221 9.40 2.67 6.26
N LEU A 222 10.40 2.61 5.39
CA LEU A 222 11.01 1.33 4.99
C LEU A 222 12.14 0.89 5.93
N GLY A 223 12.69 1.79 6.75
CA GLY A 223 13.84 1.51 7.62
C GLY A 223 15.18 1.53 6.87
N ASP A 224 16.24 1.13 7.59
CA ASP A 224 17.64 1.29 7.15
C ASP A 224 17.88 0.69 5.75
N PRO A 225 18.25 1.50 4.74
CA PRO A 225 18.48 1.04 3.37
C PRO A 225 19.53 -0.08 3.28
N ARG A 226 20.50 -0.12 4.19
CA ARG A 226 21.58 -1.13 4.19
C ARG A 226 21.09 -2.54 4.52
N LYS A 227 19.89 -2.66 5.10
CA LYS A 227 19.29 -3.93 5.53
C LYS A 227 18.20 -4.42 4.57
N ARG A 228 17.91 -3.66 3.52
CA ARG A 228 16.79 -3.92 2.60
C ARG A 228 17.24 -4.57 1.30
N PHE A 229 16.31 -5.30 0.70
CA PHE A 229 16.50 -5.90 -0.61
C PHE A 229 16.59 -4.79 -1.68
N PHE A 230 17.62 -4.86 -2.53
CA PHE A 230 17.97 -3.92 -3.60
C PHE A 230 18.25 -2.45 -3.26
N SER A 231 17.73 -1.90 -2.16
CA SER A 231 17.79 -0.49 -1.73
C SER A 231 18.50 0.47 -2.69
N ASN A 232 19.78 0.80 -2.44
CA ASN A 232 20.61 1.56 -3.37
C ASN A 232 21.53 0.67 -4.23
N GLY A 233 21.49 -0.64 -4.05
CA GLY A 233 22.37 -1.57 -4.76
C GLY A 233 22.15 -1.60 -6.26
N TYR A 234 20.91 -1.39 -6.73
CA TYR A 234 20.63 -1.28 -8.18
C TYR A 234 21.28 -0.04 -8.82
N ARG A 235 21.54 1.03 -8.05
CA ARG A 235 22.21 2.24 -8.53
C ARG A 235 23.71 2.06 -8.66
N ASN A 236 24.26 1.07 -7.97
CA ASN A 236 25.69 0.82 -7.86
C ASN A 236 26.11 -0.38 -8.72
N VAL A 237 25.48 -0.58 -9.88
CA VAL A 237 25.86 -1.60 -10.86
C VAL A 237 26.45 -0.91 -12.08
N GLN A 238 27.67 -1.31 -12.45
CA GLN A 238 28.28 -0.85 -13.70
C GLN A 238 28.01 -1.89 -14.80
N HIS A 239 27.39 -1.45 -15.89
CA HIS A 239 27.17 -2.24 -17.11
C HIS A 239 28.31 -1.98 -18.09
N ASN A 240 29.05 -3.01 -18.48
CA ASN A 240 30.04 -2.92 -19.53
C ASN A 240 29.56 -3.73 -20.74
N ILE A 241 28.98 -3.03 -21.73
CA ILE A 241 28.51 -3.62 -22.98
C ILE A 241 29.65 -3.56 -23.99
N ARG A 242 30.06 -4.72 -24.49
CA ARG A 242 31.17 -4.89 -25.43
C ARG A 242 30.73 -5.67 -26.65
N ASN A 243 31.54 -5.59 -27.70
CA ASN A 243 31.33 -6.33 -28.95
C ASN A 243 29.91 -6.11 -29.50
N VAL A 244 29.46 -4.84 -29.52
CA VAL A 244 28.16 -4.49 -30.06
C VAL A 244 28.22 -4.65 -31.58
N LEU A 245 27.47 -5.60 -32.10
CA LEU A 245 27.37 -5.89 -33.52
C LEU A 245 25.97 -5.54 -33.99
N VAL A 246 25.86 -4.53 -34.84
CA VAL A 246 24.61 -4.13 -35.50
C VAL A 246 24.63 -4.71 -36.91
N ASN A 247 23.63 -5.54 -37.24
CA ASN A 247 23.45 -6.13 -38.56
C ASN A 247 22.11 -5.65 -39.17
N PRO A 248 22.09 -4.55 -39.93
CA PRO A 248 20.87 -4.04 -40.55
C PRO A 248 20.21 -5.01 -41.53
N ALA A 249 21.00 -5.85 -42.22
CA ALA A 249 20.48 -6.79 -43.22
C ALA A 249 19.63 -7.91 -42.60
N GLU A 250 19.98 -8.35 -41.38
CA GLU A 250 19.25 -9.37 -40.62
C GLU A 250 18.31 -8.79 -39.56
N THR A 251 18.20 -7.45 -39.55
CA THR A 251 17.51 -6.67 -38.54
C THR A 251 17.88 -7.03 -37.10
N ALA A 252 19.17 -7.31 -36.87
CA ALA A 252 19.66 -7.90 -35.64
C ALA A 252 20.70 -7.02 -34.94
N VAL A 253 20.76 -7.13 -33.61
CA VAL A 253 21.83 -6.57 -32.78
C VAL A 253 22.26 -7.59 -31.74
N SER A 254 23.55 -7.69 -31.48
CA SER A 254 24.10 -8.53 -30.42
C SER A 254 25.23 -7.85 -29.67
N ALA A 255 25.47 -8.28 -28.44
CA ALA A 255 26.58 -7.80 -27.61
C ALA A 255 26.91 -8.81 -26.50
N LYS A 256 28.00 -8.55 -25.79
CA LYS A 256 28.33 -9.19 -24.51
C LYS A 256 28.28 -8.16 -23.39
N VAL A 257 27.76 -8.56 -22.23
CA VAL A 257 27.60 -7.68 -21.07
C VAL A 257 28.33 -8.25 -19.87
N ASN A 258 29.12 -7.40 -19.22
CA ASN A 258 29.61 -7.66 -17.87
C ASN A 258 28.87 -6.75 -16.89
N LEU A 259 28.31 -7.33 -15.82
CA LEU A 259 27.82 -6.54 -14.68
C LEU A 259 28.85 -6.54 -13.57
N ALA A 260 29.25 -5.35 -13.12
CA ALA A 260 30.15 -5.17 -12.00
C ALA A 260 29.45 -4.37 -10.89
N PRO A 261 28.82 -5.06 -9.91
CA PRO A 261 28.31 -4.42 -8.70
C PRO A 261 29.45 -3.76 -7.91
N ARG A 262 29.23 -2.54 -7.43
CA ARG A 262 30.15 -1.81 -6.56
C ARG A 262 29.58 -1.77 -5.13
N GLY A 263 30.21 -2.52 -4.23
CA GLY A 263 29.79 -2.60 -2.83
C GLY A 263 28.59 -3.52 -2.61
N ALA A 264 27.76 -3.21 -1.61
CA ALA A 264 26.61 -4.03 -1.25
C ALA A 264 25.52 -3.97 -2.33
N TRP A 265 25.17 -5.13 -2.89
CA TRP A 265 24.20 -5.25 -3.97
C TRP A 265 22.76 -5.47 -3.49
N ALA A 266 22.52 -6.45 -2.61
CA ALA A 266 21.24 -6.61 -1.93
C ALA A 266 21.41 -7.37 -0.61
N VAL A 267 20.53 -7.10 0.34
CA VAL A 267 20.43 -7.82 1.62
C VAL A 267 19.03 -8.37 1.76
N LYS A 268 18.90 -9.64 2.14
CA LYS A 268 17.62 -10.30 2.45
C LYS A 268 17.75 -11.03 3.77
N ASP A 269 16.83 -10.77 4.70
CA ASP A 269 16.81 -11.36 6.05
C ASP A 269 18.17 -11.23 6.78
N GLY A 270 18.82 -10.08 6.61
CA GLY A 270 20.14 -9.79 7.20
C GLY A 270 21.33 -10.48 6.51
N LYS A 271 21.10 -11.25 5.43
CA LYS A 271 22.14 -11.94 4.67
C LYS A 271 22.41 -11.24 3.32
N PRO A 272 23.67 -11.02 2.94
CA PRO A 272 24.00 -10.54 1.60
C PRO A 272 23.50 -11.52 0.53
N CYS A 273 22.85 -10.99 -0.52
CA CYS A 273 22.46 -11.77 -1.68
C CYS A 273 23.61 -11.83 -2.69
N ARG A 274 23.72 -12.96 -3.40
CA ARG A 274 24.63 -13.06 -4.54
C ARG A 274 24.13 -12.14 -5.67
N PRO A 275 25.00 -11.26 -6.21
CA PRO A 275 24.63 -10.42 -7.34
C PRO A 275 24.23 -11.26 -8.55
N HIS A 276 23.21 -10.79 -9.25
CA HIS A 276 22.72 -11.42 -10.47
C HIS A 276 22.10 -10.39 -11.41
N PHE A 277 21.97 -10.77 -12.66
CA PHE A 277 21.30 -9.97 -13.68
C PHE A 277 19.84 -9.74 -13.29
N SER A 278 19.45 -8.48 -13.11
CA SER A 278 18.11 -8.05 -12.70
C SER A 278 17.26 -7.59 -13.89
N SER A 279 15.96 -7.39 -13.67
CA SER A 279 15.09 -6.77 -14.67
C SER A 279 15.51 -5.32 -15.01
N ILE A 280 16.13 -4.60 -14.06
CA ILE A 280 16.64 -3.25 -14.29
C ILE A 280 17.81 -3.30 -15.29
N ASP A 281 18.73 -4.25 -15.09
CA ASP A 281 19.88 -4.45 -15.99
C ASP A 281 19.41 -4.81 -17.40
N ALA A 282 18.39 -5.67 -17.50
CA ALA A 282 17.74 -6.03 -18.75
C ALA A 282 17.20 -4.81 -19.50
N ILE A 283 16.47 -3.94 -18.81
CA ILE A 283 15.89 -2.73 -19.41
C ILE A 283 16.99 -1.80 -19.91
N LEU A 284 18.03 -1.57 -19.10
CA LEU A 284 19.13 -0.66 -19.45
C LEU A 284 19.91 -1.16 -20.66
N VAL A 285 20.31 -2.44 -20.66
CA VAL A 285 21.10 -3.03 -21.75
C VAL A 285 20.28 -3.09 -23.03
N CYS A 286 19.02 -3.54 -22.98
CA CYS A 286 18.17 -3.58 -24.16
C CYS A 286 17.86 -2.18 -24.72
N GLY A 287 17.64 -1.19 -23.85
CA GLY A 287 17.47 0.20 -24.27
C GLY A 287 18.69 0.74 -25.00
N GLN A 288 19.90 0.44 -24.51
CA GLN A 288 21.15 0.84 -25.16
C GLN A 288 21.35 0.13 -26.50
N LEU A 289 21.04 -1.16 -26.62
CA LEU A 289 21.12 -1.87 -27.91
C LEU A 289 20.07 -1.40 -28.91
N ALA A 290 18.84 -1.12 -28.47
CA ALA A 290 17.81 -0.58 -29.32
C ALA A 290 18.23 0.80 -29.85
N GLN A 291 18.78 1.66 -29.00
CA GLN A 291 19.34 2.94 -29.40
C GLN A 291 20.49 2.78 -30.39
N ALA A 292 21.47 1.91 -30.09
CA ALA A 292 22.62 1.67 -30.97
C ALA A 292 22.17 1.20 -32.36
N TYR A 293 21.23 0.24 -32.43
CA TYR A 293 20.69 -0.24 -33.69
C TYR A 293 19.96 0.86 -34.46
N MET A 294 18.97 1.52 -33.83
CA MET A 294 18.14 2.53 -34.50
C MET A 294 18.98 3.72 -34.98
N TYR A 295 19.92 4.18 -34.17
CA TYR A 295 20.76 5.33 -34.54
C TYR A 295 21.76 4.98 -35.64
N THR A 296 22.25 3.74 -35.67
CA THR A 296 23.13 3.26 -36.75
C THR A 296 22.40 3.25 -38.08
N ILE A 297 21.17 2.73 -38.14
CA ILE A 297 20.42 2.63 -39.40
C ILE A 297 19.92 3.99 -39.91
N ASP A 298 19.69 4.95 -39.02
CA ASP A 298 19.31 6.32 -39.39
C ASP A 298 20.51 7.24 -39.62
N ASN A 299 21.73 6.78 -39.33
CA ASN A 299 22.96 7.59 -39.34
C ASN A 299 22.80 8.88 -38.53
N VAL A 300 22.37 8.73 -37.27
CA VAL A 300 22.22 9.84 -36.32
C VAL A 300 23.09 9.61 -35.10
N VAL A 301 23.54 10.70 -34.49
CA VAL A 301 24.24 10.68 -33.21
C VAL A 301 23.29 11.10 -32.09
N ARG A 302 23.58 10.68 -30.85
CA ARG A 302 22.71 10.93 -29.70
C ARG A 302 22.39 12.42 -29.51
N ASP A 303 23.37 13.29 -29.74
CA ASP A 303 23.26 14.73 -29.50
C ASP A 303 22.30 15.43 -30.47
N GLU A 304 22.00 14.82 -31.61
CA GLU A 304 21.09 15.36 -32.62
C GLU A 304 19.63 14.94 -32.42
N THR A 305 19.35 14.09 -31.44
CA THR A 305 18.06 13.40 -31.29
C THR A 305 17.37 13.74 -29.98
N SER A 306 16.04 13.75 -30.02
CA SER A 306 15.21 13.76 -28.81
C SER A 306 15.29 12.42 -28.07
N ASN A 307 14.62 12.32 -26.93
CA ASN A 307 14.56 11.08 -26.16
C ASN A 307 14.04 9.90 -27.00
N LEU A 308 14.66 8.73 -26.82
CA LEU A 308 14.12 7.44 -27.23
C LEU A 308 13.10 7.00 -26.19
N TRP A 309 11.82 6.98 -26.56
CA TRP A 309 10.73 6.66 -25.67
C TRP A 309 10.45 5.17 -25.66
N LEU A 310 10.46 4.56 -24.48
CA LEU A 310 9.89 3.24 -24.24
C LEU A 310 8.37 3.37 -24.12
N ARG A 311 7.64 2.73 -25.03
CA ARG A 311 6.17 2.80 -25.14
C ARG A 311 5.46 1.57 -24.57
N ASP A 312 6.13 0.43 -24.60
CA ASP A 312 5.62 -0.84 -24.09
C ASP A 312 6.81 -1.72 -23.72
N LEU A 313 6.68 -2.51 -22.65
CA LEU A 313 7.72 -3.40 -22.16
C LEU A 313 7.10 -4.65 -21.54
N SER A 314 7.51 -5.80 -22.04
CA SER A 314 7.21 -7.12 -21.50
C SER A 314 8.53 -7.84 -21.22
N ILE A 315 8.67 -8.36 -20.01
CA ILE A 315 9.85 -9.11 -19.59
C ILE A 315 9.38 -10.46 -19.05
N LYS A 316 9.92 -11.53 -19.61
CA LYS A 316 9.80 -12.89 -19.06
C LYS A 316 11.16 -13.31 -18.52
N THR A 317 11.20 -13.63 -17.23
CA THR A 317 12.41 -14.09 -16.56
C THR A 317 12.47 -15.62 -16.57
N GLY A 318 13.69 -16.16 -16.62
CA GLY A 318 13.96 -17.58 -16.49
C GLY A 318 13.69 -18.07 -15.06
N SER A 319 13.76 -19.40 -14.89
CA SER A 319 13.53 -20.06 -13.60
C SER A 319 14.71 -19.97 -12.63
N LYS A 320 15.88 -19.50 -13.10
CA LYS A 320 17.09 -19.33 -12.28
C LYS A 320 17.73 -17.97 -12.54
N PRO A 321 18.27 -17.31 -11.50
CA PRO A 321 19.01 -16.06 -11.67
C PRO A 321 20.32 -16.29 -12.46
N ILE A 322 20.70 -15.32 -13.29
CA ILE A 322 22.01 -15.30 -13.94
C ILE A 322 23.01 -14.70 -12.95
N GLU A 323 23.67 -15.57 -12.18
CA GLU A 323 24.64 -15.17 -11.14
C GLU A 323 26.06 -15.02 -11.68
N ASP A 324 26.38 -15.68 -12.80
CA ASP A 324 27.60 -15.43 -13.55
C ASP A 324 27.37 -14.23 -14.49
N CYS A 325 27.84 -13.08 -14.04
CA CYS A 325 27.58 -11.80 -14.67
C CYS A 325 28.69 -11.37 -15.63
N GLU A 326 29.61 -12.26 -16.01
CA GLU A 326 30.67 -11.97 -16.97
C GLU A 326 30.34 -12.54 -18.36
N GLY A 327 30.45 -11.70 -19.39
CA GLY A 327 30.33 -12.10 -20.78
C GLY A 327 28.92 -12.58 -21.18
N VAL A 328 27.89 -12.13 -20.47
CA VAL A 328 26.50 -12.53 -20.72
C VAL A 328 26.10 -12.12 -22.13
N ASP A 329 25.71 -13.10 -22.95
CA ASP A 329 25.28 -12.82 -24.32
C ASP A 329 23.91 -12.16 -24.34
N ILE A 330 23.79 -11.13 -25.15
CA ILE A 330 22.52 -10.52 -25.51
C ILE A 330 22.39 -10.51 -27.03
N SER A 331 21.21 -10.91 -27.50
CA SER A 331 20.85 -10.83 -28.91
C SER A 331 19.41 -10.33 -29.04
N ALA A 332 19.14 -9.57 -30.09
CA ALA A 332 17.81 -9.08 -30.37
C ALA A 332 17.56 -8.86 -31.85
N LYS A 333 16.28 -8.91 -32.21
CA LYS A 333 15.77 -8.50 -33.52
C LYS A 333 14.91 -7.25 -33.37
N LEU A 334 14.96 -6.39 -34.38
CA LEU A 334 14.19 -5.16 -34.43
C LEU A 334 13.35 -5.11 -35.71
N ASP A 335 12.04 -5.07 -35.54
CA ASP A 335 11.12 -4.71 -36.63
C ASP A 335 10.80 -3.22 -36.50
N SER A 336 11.08 -2.42 -37.53
CA SER A 336 10.97 -0.98 -37.43
C SER A 336 10.22 -0.34 -38.59
N LYS A 337 9.63 0.83 -38.32
CA LYS A 337 8.86 1.60 -39.30
C LYS A 337 8.91 3.08 -39.02
N TYR A 338 8.72 3.87 -40.07
CA TYR A 338 8.62 5.32 -39.99
C TYR A 338 7.16 5.75 -40.01
N ILE A 339 6.82 6.75 -39.20
CA ILE A 339 5.51 7.40 -39.24
C ILE A 339 5.66 8.92 -39.20
N SER A 340 4.64 9.62 -39.70
CA SER A 340 4.51 11.07 -39.53
C SER A 340 3.42 11.37 -38.50
N ARG A 341 3.73 12.19 -37.49
CA ARG A 341 2.76 12.61 -36.46
C ARG A 341 3.03 14.06 -36.07
N ALA A 342 1.98 14.89 -36.09
CA ALA A 342 2.05 16.32 -35.74
C ALA A 342 3.16 17.07 -36.51
N GLY A 343 3.32 16.79 -37.81
CA GLY A 343 4.33 17.44 -38.66
C GLY A 343 5.77 16.99 -38.43
N LYS A 344 6.02 15.96 -37.61
CA LYS A 344 7.34 15.39 -37.37
C LYS A 344 7.42 13.93 -37.82
N LYS A 345 8.59 13.50 -38.32
CA LYS A 345 8.85 12.08 -38.61
C LYS A 345 9.37 11.36 -37.36
N TRP A 346 8.90 10.13 -37.18
CA TRP A 346 9.24 9.27 -36.05
C TRP A 346 9.70 7.92 -36.56
N HIS A 347 10.77 7.40 -35.97
CA HIS A 347 11.18 6.02 -36.17
C HIS A 347 10.70 5.19 -34.98
N LEU A 348 9.85 4.21 -35.24
CA LEU A 348 9.33 3.27 -34.25
C LEU A 348 9.96 1.90 -34.46
N ALA A 349 10.26 1.19 -33.38
CA ALA A 349 10.74 -0.18 -33.45
C ALA A 349 10.08 -1.07 -32.40
N THR A 350 9.91 -2.35 -32.75
CA THR A 350 9.62 -3.45 -31.84
C THR A 350 10.89 -4.27 -31.68
N PHE A 351 11.41 -4.30 -30.47
CA PHE A 351 12.62 -5.01 -30.08
C PHE A 351 12.22 -6.32 -29.40
N THR A 352 12.67 -7.45 -29.93
CA THR A 352 12.52 -8.77 -29.31
C THR A 352 13.90 -9.33 -29.02
N GLY A 353 14.26 -9.37 -27.74
CA GLY A 353 15.60 -9.71 -27.27
C GLY A 353 15.63 -10.87 -26.29
N GLN A 354 16.79 -11.50 -26.23
CA GLN A 354 17.15 -12.56 -25.29
C GLN A 354 18.46 -12.20 -24.59
N ILE A 355 18.50 -12.37 -23.27
CA ILE A 355 19.70 -12.18 -22.45
C ILE A 355 20.01 -13.51 -21.76
N GLY A 356 21.18 -14.07 -22.06
CA GLY A 356 21.60 -15.39 -21.64
C GLY A 356 20.73 -16.51 -22.25
N GLN A 357 21.27 -17.73 -22.29
CA GLN A 357 20.57 -18.85 -22.93
C GLN A 357 19.22 -19.19 -22.27
N ASN A 358 19.04 -18.93 -20.98
CA ASN A 358 17.80 -19.15 -20.22
C ASN A 358 17.46 -17.99 -19.26
N GLY A 359 17.95 -16.78 -19.56
CA GLY A 359 17.86 -15.64 -18.66
C GLY A 359 16.57 -14.84 -18.86
N PHE A 360 16.61 -13.84 -19.73
CA PHE A 360 15.50 -12.93 -19.96
C PHE A 360 15.04 -13.00 -21.41
N LYS A 361 13.72 -12.96 -21.62
CA LYS A 361 13.11 -12.63 -22.91
C LYS A 361 12.41 -11.29 -22.77
N ILE A 362 12.69 -10.38 -23.69
CA ILE A 362 12.29 -8.98 -23.60
C ILE A 362 11.62 -8.61 -24.91
N ASP A 363 10.38 -8.14 -24.82
CA ASP A 363 9.67 -7.52 -25.92
C ASP A 363 9.43 -6.06 -25.54
N ALA A 364 9.93 -5.13 -26.35
CA ALA A 364 9.83 -3.71 -26.08
C ALA A 364 9.42 -2.94 -27.33
N ARG A 365 8.55 -1.94 -27.17
CA ARG A 365 8.22 -0.99 -28.24
C ARG A 365 8.88 0.33 -27.93
N VAL A 366 9.76 0.78 -28.81
CA VAL A 366 10.47 2.05 -28.67
C VAL A 366 10.13 2.98 -29.82
N GLY A 367 10.47 4.25 -29.66
CA GLY A 367 10.44 5.20 -30.78
C GLY A 367 11.05 6.54 -30.42
N TYR A 368 11.63 7.19 -31.42
CA TYR A 368 12.19 8.52 -31.27
C TYR A 368 11.85 9.38 -32.47
N GLN A 369 11.86 10.70 -32.26
CA GLN A 369 11.66 11.67 -33.32
C GLN A 369 12.96 11.81 -34.11
N LEU A 370 12.87 11.71 -35.44
CA LEU A 370 14.01 11.95 -36.31
C LEU A 370 14.43 13.43 -36.24
N PRO A 371 15.74 13.74 -36.36
CA PRO A 371 16.21 15.10 -36.48
C PRO A 371 15.57 15.81 -37.67
N ASP A 372 15.42 17.13 -37.58
CA ASP A 372 14.77 17.93 -38.64
C ASP A 372 15.50 17.81 -40.00
N ARG A 373 16.81 17.53 -40.01
CA ARG A 373 17.59 17.28 -41.25
C ARG A 373 17.18 16.01 -42.02
N LEU A 374 16.46 15.08 -41.37
CA LEU A 374 15.95 13.84 -41.96
C LEU A 374 14.42 13.88 -42.21
N CYS A 375 13.78 15.00 -41.86
CA CYS A 375 12.32 15.20 -41.95
C CYS A 375 11.87 15.63 -43.35
#